data_AF-A0A2I1DPN0-F1
#
_entry.id   AF-A0A2I1DPN0-F1
#
_cell.length_a   1.000
_cell.length_b   1.000
_cell.length_c   1.000
_cell.angle_alpha   90.00
_cell.angle_beta   90.00
_cell.angle_gamma   90.00
#
_symmetry.space_group_name_H-M   'P 1'
#
loop_
_entity.id
_entity.type
_entity.pdbx_description
1 polymer ?
#
loop_
_entity_poly.entity_id
_entity_poly.type
_entity_poly.pdbx_seq_one_letter_code
_entity_poly.pdbx_strand_id
1 'polypeptide(L)'
;MIRTYKYKAWIESPEEKEIIEAAQRVYYEFERAAQLEELPDARNQLYESLADLWTPNRQDPARWLQTEHRRMILRRKKGKPLKSLEERKESSDKGVLFGVFHTKAEQKSWDNVLKHTRKKEATVLVTTHLVDEKNGKPVYEVKMPVWMDRKKDPLRFRFIMHRPPPENGKVYRFFLVVWPKICAGKRVGCRWEMAMRVEIPDPEQRHPRRVGTWQPRWHLNPDGSLLVGELEIDYLDRTTKRIRYELPAGVISRARKAHHLSITGENTEMYHHFVNWRKDKYFKIARDITHRVDMIKILNANTNLATRDDQARYRAFVSSGQLSAIIEATCKREGLLITR
;
A
#
# COMPACT_ATOMS: atom_id res chain seq x y z
N MET A 1 10.66 -6.32 15.03
CA MET A 1 9.32 -5.73 14.72
C MET A 1 8.65 -6.49 13.59
N ILE A 2 7.34 -6.80 13.65
CA ILE A 2 6.61 -7.45 12.54
C ILE A 2 5.93 -6.40 11.66
N ARG A 3 6.24 -6.38 10.36
CA ARG A 3 5.55 -5.56 9.35
C ARG A 3 4.73 -6.41 8.39
N THR A 4 3.66 -5.82 7.88
CA THR A 4 2.83 -6.42 6.82
C THR A 4 3.16 -5.76 5.50
N TYR A 5 3.65 -6.53 4.54
CA TYR A 5 3.86 -6.12 3.16
C TYR A 5 2.68 -6.61 2.31
N LYS A 6 2.27 -5.82 1.32
CA LYS A 6 1.14 -6.14 0.44
C LYS A 6 1.55 -5.98 -1.02
N TYR A 7 1.29 -7.02 -1.81
CA TYR A 7 1.65 -7.10 -3.22
C TYR A 7 0.44 -7.51 -4.03
N LYS A 8 0.28 -6.92 -5.20
CA LYS A 8 -0.79 -7.28 -6.14
C LYS A 8 -0.20 -8.19 -7.20
N ALA A 9 -0.93 -9.25 -7.55
CA ALA A 9 -0.58 -10.13 -8.65
C ALA A 9 -1.77 -10.41 -9.54
N TRP A 10 -1.42 -10.82 -10.76
CA TRP A 10 -2.29 -11.48 -11.71
C TRP A 10 -2.01 -12.97 -11.62
N ILE A 11 -3.06 -13.79 -11.69
CA ILE A 11 -2.88 -15.24 -11.81
C ILE A 11 -2.82 -15.55 -13.29
N GLU A 12 -1.85 -16.38 -13.66
CA GLU A 12 -1.77 -16.98 -14.99
C GLU A 12 -2.03 -18.47 -14.77
N SER A 13 -3.31 -18.87 -14.70
CA SER A 13 -3.70 -20.28 -14.70
C SER A 13 -5.11 -20.45 -15.30
N PRO A 14 -5.35 -21.49 -16.12
CA PRO A 14 -6.68 -21.86 -16.60
C PRO A 14 -7.63 -22.38 -15.49
N GLU A 15 -7.16 -22.62 -14.26
CA GLU A 15 -7.92 -23.18 -13.12
C GLU A 15 -8.50 -22.11 -12.16
N GLU A 16 -8.50 -20.83 -12.56
CA GLU A 16 -8.87 -19.70 -11.70
C GLU A 16 -10.21 -19.88 -10.97
N LYS A 17 -11.21 -20.51 -11.61
CA LYS A 17 -12.57 -20.59 -11.06
C LYS A 17 -12.63 -21.36 -9.74
N GLU A 18 -12.10 -22.58 -9.71
CA GLU A 18 -12.14 -23.44 -8.51
C GLU A 18 -11.36 -22.83 -7.34
N ILE A 19 -10.24 -22.17 -7.65
CA ILE A 19 -9.37 -21.54 -6.65
C ILE A 19 -10.09 -20.33 -6.02
N ILE A 20 -10.77 -19.54 -6.85
CA ILE A 20 -11.55 -18.39 -6.38
C ILE A 20 -12.73 -18.88 -5.53
N GLU A 21 -13.43 -19.92 -5.94
CA GLU A 21 -14.52 -20.52 -5.18
C GLU A 21 -14.04 -21.06 -3.82
N ALA A 22 -12.90 -21.75 -3.78
CA ALA A 22 -12.29 -22.18 -2.53
C ALA A 22 -11.95 -20.99 -1.62
N ALA A 23 -11.35 -19.93 -2.16
CA ALA A 23 -11.01 -18.72 -1.42
C ALA A 23 -12.26 -18.01 -0.86
N GLN A 24 -13.31 -17.90 -1.67
CA GLN A 24 -14.60 -17.31 -1.28
C GLN A 24 -15.28 -18.17 -0.20
N ARG A 25 -15.22 -19.50 -0.31
CA ARG A 25 -15.73 -20.43 0.70
C ARG A 25 -15.04 -20.25 2.05
N VAL A 26 -13.71 -20.13 2.08
CA VAL A 26 -12.97 -19.85 3.33
C VAL A 26 -13.46 -18.54 3.97
N TYR A 27 -13.62 -17.48 3.18
CA TYR A 27 -14.08 -16.19 3.68
C TYR A 27 -15.52 -16.26 4.21
N TYR A 28 -16.41 -16.94 3.48
CA TYR A 28 -17.80 -17.11 3.85
C TYR A 28 -17.97 -17.93 5.13
N GLU A 29 -17.29 -19.07 5.24
CA GLU A 29 -17.33 -19.90 6.44
C GLU A 29 -16.74 -19.17 7.65
N PHE A 30 -15.73 -18.33 7.45
CA PHE A 30 -15.23 -17.40 8.47
C PHE A 30 -16.30 -16.41 8.94
N GLU A 31 -16.98 -15.73 8.02
CA GLU A 31 -18.03 -14.78 8.37
C GLU A 31 -19.21 -15.45 9.06
N ARG A 32 -19.57 -16.66 8.63
CA ARG A 32 -20.62 -17.48 9.25
C ARG A 32 -20.25 -17.88 10.68
N ALA A 33 -19.06 -18.44 10.86
CA ALA A 33 -18.58 -18.85 12.18
C ALA A 33 -18.44 -17.65 13.15
N ALA A 34 -18.09 -16.47 12.66
CA ALA A 34 -17.99 -15.26 13.48
C ALA A 34 -19.32 -14.77 14.07
N GLN A 35 -20.45 -15.34 13.63
CA GLN A 35 -21.79 -15.07 14.18
C GLN A 35 -22.17 -16.01 15.32
N LEU A 36 -21.44 -17.11 15.53
CA LEU A 36 -21.71 -17.97 16.68
C LEU A 36 -21.46 -17.21 17.99
N GLU A 37 -22.13 -17.65 19.06
CA GLU A 37 -22.05 -17.01 20.37
C GLU A 37 -20.77 -17.39 21.11
N GLU A 38 -20.37 -18.65 20.97
CA GLU A 38 -19.22 -19.22 21.65
C GLU A 38 -18.03 -19.39 20.69
N LEU A 39 -16.86 -18.91 21.13
CA LEU A 39 -15.63 -18.98 20.35
C LEU A 39 -15.17 -20.44 20.06
N PRO A 40 -15.32 -21.41 20.99
CA PRO A 40 -15.04 -22.81 20.69
C PRO A 40 -15.88 -23.36 19.53
N ASP A 41 -17.18 -23.11 19.53
CA ASP A 41 -18.09 -23.59 18.49
C ASP A 41 -17.77 -22.97 17.13
N ALA A 42 -17.49 -21.66 17.12
CA ALA A 42 -17.02 -20.95 15.94
C ALA A 42 -15.75 -21.55 15.34
N ARG A 43 -14.83 -22.01 16.19
CA ARG A 43 -13.61 -22.67 15.74
C ARG A 43 -13.91 -24.06 15.19
N ASN A 44 -14.71 -24.85 15.90
CA ASN A 44 -15.06 -26.21 15.48
C ASN A 44 -15.75 -26.20 14.11
N GLN A 45 -16.71 -25.29 13.93
CA GLN A 45 -17.38 -25.11 12.64
C GLN A 45 -16.39 -24.87 11.49
N LEU A 46 -15.38 -23.99 11.68
CA LEU A 46 -14.35 -23.76 10.66
C LEU A 46 -13.49 -24.97 10.36
N TYR A 47 -13.15 -25.77 11.38
CA TYR A 47 -12.33 -26.97 11.19
C TYR A 47 -13.09 -28.06 10.44
N GLU A 48 -14.40 -28.17 10.67
CA GLU A 48 -15.29 -29.11 10.01
C GLU A 48 -15.64 -28.66 8.59
N SER A 49 -16.08 -27.41 8.41
CA SER A 49 -16.58 -26.92 7.13
C SER A 49 -15.50 -26.68 6.08
N LEU A 50 -14.23 -26.66 6.49
CA LEU A 50 -13.07 -26.50 5.60
C LEU A 50 -12.11 -27.70 5.70
N ALA A 51 -12.59 -28.87 6.13
CA ALA A 51 -11.77 -30.06 6.37
C ALA A 51 -11.06 -30.59 5.11
N ASP A 52 -11.67 -30.39 3.94
CA ASP A 52 -11.11 -30.73 2.63
C ASP A 52 -9.98 -29.79 2.18
N LEU A 53 -9.90 -28.60 2.79
CA LEU A 53 -8.88 -27.61 2.47
C LEU A 53 -7.63 -27.78 3.34
N TRP A 54 -6.49 -27.41 2.75
CA TRP A 54 -5.20 -27.50 3.40
C TRP A 54 -5.17 -26.79 4.74
N THR A 55 -4.40 -27.33 5.69
CA THR A 55 -4.51 -26.99 7.11
C THR A 55 -4.38 -25.50 7.48
N PRO A 56 -3.50 -24.69 6.85
CA PRO A 56 -3.48 -23.25 7.06
C PRO A 56 -4.79 -22.52 6.67
N ASN A 57 -5.50 -23.00 5.64
CA ASN A 57 -6.78 -22.43 5.21
C ASN A 57 -7.89 -22.54 6.26
N ARG A 58 -7.75 -23.40 7.27
CA ARG A 58 -8.68 -23.50 8.43
C ARG A 58 -8.11 -22.91 9.72
N GLN A 59 -6.80 -23.03 9.95
CA GLN A 59 -6.18 -22.57 11.20
C GLN A 59 -6.06 -21.04 11.30
N ASP A 60 -5.74 -20.35 10.22
CA ASP A 60 -5.56 -18.91 10.26
C ASP A 60 -6.89 -18.13 10.33
N PRO A 61 -7.97 -18.51 9.61
CA PRO A 61 -9.31 -17.97 9.90
C PRO A 61 -9.73 -18.16 11.36
N ALA A 62 -9.51 -19.35 11.94
CA ALA A 62 -9.84 -19.63 13.33
C ALA A 62 -9.08 -18.73 14.33
N ARG A 63 -7.88 -18.26 13.97
CA ARG A 63 -7.13 -17.25 14.74
C ARG A 63 -7.70 -15.85 14.55
N TRP A 64 -8.05 -15.47 13.32
CA TRP A 64 -8.66 -14.18 13.02
C TRP A 64 -10.02 -14.02 13.73
N LEU A 65 -10.74 -15.14 13.86
CA LEU A 65 -12.07 -15.19 14.43
C LEU A 65 -12.12 -14.64 15.85
N GLN A 66 -11.07 -14.82 16.67
CA GLN A 66 -11.02 -14.27 18.02
C GLN A 66 -11.24 -12.74 18.06
N THR A 67 -10.66 -12.01 17.09
CA THR A 67 -10.80 -10.54 17.06
C THR A 67 -12.17 -10.12 16.56
N GLU A 68 -12.67 -10.78 15.51
CA GLU A 68 -13.95 -10.43 14.89
C GLU A 68 -15.15 -10.86 15.75
N HIS A 69 -15.08 -12.03 16.38
CA HIS A 69 -16.05 -12.52 17.36
C HIS A 69 -16.23 -11.52 18.52
N ARG A 70 -15.12 -11.01 19.09
CA ARG A 70 -15.17 -9.98 20.13
C ARG A 70 -15.88 -8.71 19.65
N ARG A 71 -15.64 -8.28 18.41
CA ARG A 71 -16.32 -7.11 17.82
C ARG A 71 -17.82 -7.37 17.63
N MET A 72 -18.20 -8.58 17.21
CA MET A 72 -19.59 -8.96 17.00
C MET A 72 -20.37 -9.00 18.31
N ILE A 73 -19.82 -9.59 19.37
CA ILE A 73 -20.40 -9.54 20.72
C ILE A 73 -20.62 -8.09 21.17
N LEU A 74 -19.62 -7.23 20.99
CA LEU A 74 -19.74 -5.80 21.34
C LEU A 74 -20.82 -5.08 20.53
N ARG A 75 -21.05 -5.45 19.26
CA ARG A 75 -22.12 -4.89 18.43
C ARG A 75 -23.50 -5.35 18.91
N ARG A 76 -23.65 -6.63 19.25
CA ARG A 76 -24.89 -7.20 19.84
C ARG A 76 -25.25 -6.50 21.14
N LYS A 77 -24.28 -6.33 22.06
CA LYS A 77 -24.47 -5.60 23.32
C LYS A 77 -24.88 -4.13 23.14
N LYS A 78 -24.57 -3.53 21.98
CA LYS A 78 -24.94 -2.15 21.64
C LYS A 78 -26.24 -2.05 20.83
N GLY A 79 -27.02 -3.13 20.70
CA GLY A 79 -28.28 -3.16 19.96
C GLY A 79 -28.15 -2.86 18.46
N LYS A 80 -26.94 -2.96 17.89
CA LYS A 80 -26.75 -2.70 16.45
C LYS A 80 -27.23 -3.91 15.65
N PRO A 81 -28.12 -3.73 14.66
CA PRO A 81 -28.58 -4.83 13.82
C PRO A 81 -27.37 -5.45 13.11
N LEU A 82 -27.27 -6.77 13.20
CA LEU A 82 -26.27 -7.52 12.45
C LEU A 82 -26.84 -7.74 11.05
N LYS A 83 -26.07 -7.36 10.03
CA LYS A 83 -26.38 -7.75 8.65
C LYS A 83 -26.54 -9.26 8.56
N SER A 84 -27.56 -9.70 7.82
CA SER A 84 -27.78 -11.13 7.56
C SER A 84 -26.59 -11.73 6.78
N LEU A 85 -26.48 -13.05 6.80
CA LEU A 85 -25.42 -13.75 6.08
C LEU A 85 -25.55 -13.54 4.56
N GLU A 86 -26.78 -13.53 4.06
CA GLU A 86 -27.15 -13.24 2.67
C GLU A 86 -26.74 -11.83 2.25
N GLU A 87 -27.06 -10.81 3.06
CA GLU A 87 -26.67 -9.41 2.80
C GLU A 87 -25.15 -9.24 2.74
N ARG A 88 -24.40 -10.01 3.52
CA ARG A 88 -22.94 -9.97 3.51
C ARG A 88 -22.38 -10.66 2.28
N LYS A 89 -22.95 -11.82 1.89
CA LYS A 89 -22.59 -12.57 0.69
C LYS A 89 -22.75 -11.73 -0.58
N GLU A 90 -23.87 -11.02 -0.72
CA GLU A 90 -24.10 -10.09 -1.84
C GLU A 90 -23.16 -8.87 -1.82
N SER A 91 -22.77 -8.40 -0.64
CA SER A 91 -21.90 -7.23 -0.49
C SER A 91 -20.41 -7.51 -0.67
N SER A 92 -19.99 -8.78 -0.71
CA SER A 92 -18.58 -9.16 -0.63
C SER A 92 -18.28 -10.47 -1.38
N ASP A 93 -18.04 -10.36 -2.68
CA ASP A 93 -17.48 -11.42 -3.54
C ASP A 93 -15.99 -11.74 -3.26
N LYS A 94 -15.49 -11.40 -2.07
CA LYS A 94 -14.08 -11.54 -1.69
C LYS A 94 -13.77 -12.96 -1.25
N GLY A 95 -12.52 -13.37 -1.41
CA GLY A 95 -12.03 -14.65 -0.91
C GLY A 95 -10.64 -14.54 -0.30
N VAL A 96 -10.26 -15.52 0.50
CA VAL A 96 -8.92 -15.59 1.11
C VAL A 96 -8.39 -17.02 1.12
N LEU A 97 -7.10 -17.18 0.83
CA LEU A 97 -6.32 -18.40 1.04
C LEU A 97 -5.12 -18.08 1.92
N PHE A 98 -4.70 -19.05 2.73
CA PHE A 98 -3.67 -18.89 3.74
C PHE A 98 -2.49 -19.82 3.49
N GLY A 99 -1.30 -19.33 3.84
CA GLY A 99 -0.07 -20.11 3.82
C GLY A 99 0.93 -19.65 4.89
N VAL A 100 1.85 -20.54 5.25
CA VAL A 100 2.86 -20.29 6.29
C VAL A 100 4.25 -20.30 5.66
N PHE A 101 5.09 -19.33 6.01
CA PHE A 101 6.50 -19.33 5.62
C PHE A 101 7.36 -19.80 6.78
N HIS A 102 8.34 -20.65 6.50
CA HIS A 102 9.39 -20.96 7.46
C HIS A 102 10.75 -20.63 6.83
N THR A 103 11.44 -19.67 7.42
CA THR A 103 12.69 -19.07 6.92
C THR A 103 13.95 -19.77 7.41
N LYS A 104 13.88 -21.07 7.73
CA LYS A 104 15.11 -21.86 7.95
C LYS A 104 15.48 -22.55 6.65
N ALA A 105 16.74 -22.39 6.25
CA ALA A 105 17.35 -22.63 4.94
C ALA A 105 17.32 -24.09 4.43
N GLU A 106 16.67 -25.03 5.12
CA GLU A 106 16.54 -26.39 4.62
C GLU A 106 15.33 -26.47 3.69
N GLN A 107 15.63 -26.56 2.39
CA GLN A 107 14.67 -26.85 1.35
C GLN A 107 14.02 -28.22 1.64
N LYS A 108 12.76 -28.21 2.09
CA LYS A 108 11.99 -29.45 2.25
C LYS A 108 11.40 -29.88 0.91
N SER A 109 11.46 -31.18 0.61
CA SER A 109 10.76 -31.75 -0.55
C SER A 109 9.24 -31.61 -0.41
N TRP A 110 8.53 -31.58 -1.54
CA TRP A 110 7.07 -31.44 -1.58
C TRP A 110 6.35 -32.53 -0.76
N ASP A 111 6.83 -33.77 -0.84
CA ASP A 111 6.29 -34.89 -0.05
C ASP A 111 6.43 -34.66 1.46
N ASN A 112 7.47 -33.97 1.91
CA ASN A 112 7.64 -33.62 3.32
C ASN A 112 6.69 -32.50 3.75
N VAL A 113 6.38 -31.55 2.86
CA VAL A 113 5.38 -30.48 3.12
C VAL A 113 3.99 -31.07 3.35
N LEU A 114 3.60 -32.07 2.56
CA LEU A 114 2.30 -32.75 2.68
C LEU A 114 2.19 -33.68 3.90
N LYS A 115 3.33 -34.14 4.45
CA LYS A 115 3.39 -34.99 5.66
C LYS A 115 3.19 -34.19 6.96
N HIS A 116 3.53 -32.90 6.98
CA HIS A 116 3.53 -32.07 8.20
C HIS A 116 2.23 -31.25 8.31
N THR A 117 1.15 -31.88 8.75
CA THR A 117 -0.15 -31.24 9.01
C THR A 117 -0.25 -30.54 10.38
N ARG A 118 0.83 -30.54 11.18
CA ARG A 118 0.83 -29.98 12.54
C ARG A 118 0.85 -28.45 12.53
N LYS A 119 0.12 -27.87 13.51
CA LYS A 119 -0.22 -26.45 13.81
C LYS A 119 0.83 -25.34 13.59
N LYS A 120 2.10 -25.67 13.30
CA LYS A 120 3.21 -24.69 13.30
C LYS A 120 4.25 -24.89 12.19
N GLU A 121 4.18 -25.92 11.34
CA GLU A 121 5.33 -26.32 10.48
C GLU A 121 4.96 -26.71 9.05
N ALA A 122 3.86 -26.17 8.51
CA ALA A 122 3.55 -26.34 7.10
C ALA A 122 4.48 -25.43 6.27
N THR A 123 5.64 -25.96 5.91
CA THR A 123 6.74 -25.26 5.22
C THR A 123 6.36 -24.98 3.78
N VAL A 124 6.17 -23.71 3.39
CA VAL A 124 6.02 -23.34 1.98
C VAL A 124 7.41 -23.13 1.37
N LEU A 125 7.67 -23.83 0.26
CA LEU A 125 8.84 -23.63 -0.59
C LEU A 125 8.78 -22.21 -1.16
N VAL A 126 9.73 -21.37 -0.75
CA VAL A 126 10.01 -20.09 -1.40
C VAL A 126 11.30 -20.26 -2.15
N THR A 127 11.21 -20.33 -3.47
CA THR A 127 12.40 -20.15 -4.29
C THR A 127 12.60 -18.66 -4.43
N THR A 128 13.40 -18.06 -3.55
CA THR A 128 13.82 -16.66 -3.69
C THR A 128 14.93 -16.54 -4.74
N HIS A 129 14.79 -15.52 -5.60
CA HIS A 129 15.74 -15.01 -6.58
C HIS A 129 15.72 -15.65 -7.98
N LEU A 130 14.55 -15.65 -8.64
CA LEU A 130 14.53 -15.51 -10.10
C LEU A 130 14.40 -14.02 -10.44
N VAL A 131 15.36 -13.48 -11.16
CA VAL A 131 15.23 -12.17 -11.81
C VAL A 131 14.31 -12.38 -13.01
N ASP A 132 13.26 -11.57 -13.14
CA ASP A 132 12.47 -11.55 -14.37
C ASP A 132 13.38 -11.10 -15.52
N GLU A 133 13.74 -12.03 -16.42
CA GLU A 133 14.63 -11.78 -17.55
C GLU A 133 14.16 -10.61 -18.43
N LYS A 134 12.84 -10.31 -18.45
CA LYS A 134 12.29 -9.21 -19.24
C LYS A 134 12.44 -7.85 -18.56
N ASN A 135 12.46 -7.81 -17.23
CA ASN A 135 12.28 -6.56 -16.48
C ASN A 135 13.35 -6.30 -15.40
N GLY A 136 14.29 -7.23 -15.19
CA GLY A 136 15.33 -7.13 -14.15
C GLY A 136 14.78 -7.10 -12.73
N LYS A 137 13.51 -7.48 -12.52
CA LYS A 137 12.82 -7.34 -11.23
C LYS A 137 12.84 -8.64 -10.44
N PRO A 138 12.95 -8.57 -9.11
CA PRO A 138 12.86 -9.76 -8.27
C PRO A 138 11.46 -10.36 -8.35
N VAL A 139 11.40 -11.68 -8.54
CA VAL A 139 10.14 -12.44 -8.54
C VAL A 139 10.08 -13.32 -7.30
N TYR A 140 8.93 -13.28 -6.63
CA TYR A 140 8.60 -14.21 -5.55
C TYR A 140 7.69 -15.28 -6.11
N GLU A 141 8.12 -16.52 -6.01
CA GLU A 141 7.32 -17.67 -6.38
C GLU A 141 6.88 -18.43 -5.14
N VAL A 142 5.59 -18.67 -5.06
CA VAL A 142 4.95 -19.36 -3.94
C VAL A 142 4.25 -20.59 -4.50
N LYS A 143 4.69 -21.77 -4.07
CA LYS A 143 4.05 -23.03 -4.42
C LYS A 143 3.35 -23.59 -3.17
N MET A 144 2.02 -23.69 -3.20
CA MET A 144 1.23 -24.13 -2.04
C MET A 144 0.07 -25.06 -2.44
N PRO A 145 -0.33 -25.99 -1.57
CA PRO A 145 -1.53 -26.78 -1.81
C PRO A 145 -2.76 -25.99 -1.33
N VAL A 146 -3.88 -26.14 -2.04
CA VAL A 146 -5.18 -25.59 -1.59
C VAL A 146 -5.99 -26.66 -0.86
N TRP A 147 -5.92 -27.90 -1.32
CA TRP A 147 -6.67 -29.03 -0.79
C TRP A 147 -5.79 -29.95 0.07
N MET A 148 -6.43 -30.75 0.92
CA MET A 148 -5.77 -31.83 1.68
C MET A 148 -5.46 -33.06 0.81
N ASP A 149 -6.13 -33.20 -0.34
CA ASP A 149 -5.88 -34.28 -1.29
C ASP A 149 -4.48 -34.17 -1.89
N ARG A 150 -3.65 -35.19 -1.66
CA ARG A 150 -2.27 -35.28 -2.13
C ARG A 150 -2.17 -35.53 -3.64
N LYS A 151 -3.25 -35.98 -4.28
CA LYS A 151 -3.30 -36.22 -5.72
C LYS A 151 -3.53 -34.94 -6.52
N LYS A 152 -3.97 -33.86 -5.87
CA LYS A 152 -4.16 -32.57 -6.55
C LYS A 152 -2.83 -31.85 -6.68
N ASP A 153 -2.63 -31.25 -7.85
CA ASP A 153 -1.42 -30.49 -8.12
C ASP A 153 -1.34 -29.23 -7.24
N PRO A 154 -0.16 -28.91 -6.70
CA PRO A 154 0.06 -27.64 -6.02
C PRO A 154 -0.03 -26.45 -6.96
N LEU A 155 -0.67 -25.40 -6.48
CA LEU A 155 -0.77 -24.15 -7.20
C LEU A 155 0.49 -23.33 -7.04
N ARG A 156 0.89 -22.70 -8.15
CA ARG A 156 2.02 -21.79 -8.22
C ARG A 156 1.50 -20.37 -8.40
N PHE A 157 1.84 -19.51 -7.46
CA PHE A 157 1.56 -18.08 -7.51
C PHE A 157 2.87 -17.33 -7.74
N ARG A 158 2.89 -16.46 -8.75
CA ARG A 158 4.07 -15.68 -9.12
C ARG A 158 3.81 -14.19 -8.87
N PHE A 159 4.70 -13.55 -8.11
CA PHE A 159 4.59 -12.15 -7.71
C PHE A 159 5.81 -11.38 -8.21
N ILE A 160 5.59 -10.41 -9.11
CA ILE A 160 6.65 -9.48 -9.53
C ILE A 160 6.78 -8.39 -8.46
N MET A 161 7.94 -8.31 -7.83
CA MET A 161 8.15 -7.47 -6.65
C MET A 161 8.75 -6.14 -7.07
N HIS A 162 7.93 -5.09 -7.11
CA HIS A 162 8.43 -3.73 -7.31
C HIS A 162 9.22 -3.21 -6.09
N ARG A 163 8.94 -3.75 -4.90
CA ARG A 163 9.59 -3.41 -3.63
C ARG A 163 9.69 -4.65 -2.73
N PRO A 164 10.71 -5.51 -2.88
CA PRO A 164 10.82 -6.73 -2.08
C PRO A 164 11.00 -6.39 -0.58
N PRO A 165 10.63 -7.31 0.33
CA PRO A 165 11.00 -7.17 1.74
C PRO A 165 12.53 -7.15 1.89
N PRO A 166 13.07 -6.57 2.99
CA PRO A 166 14.51 -6.58 3.27
C PRO A 166 15.08 -8.00 3.26
N GLU A 167 16.31 -8.17 2.77
CA GLU A 167 16.97 -9.48 2.67
C GLU A 167 17.13 -10.17 4.03
N ASN A 168 17.33 -9.39 5.09
CA ASN A 168 17.41 -9.86 6.47
C ASN A 168 16.03 -10.07 7.14
N GLY A 169 14.93 -9.81 6.43
CA GLY A 169 13.57 -9.94 6.94
C GLY A 169 13.11 -11.39 6.95
N LYS A 170 12.69 -11.89 8.12
CA LYS A 170 12.12 -13.23 8.25
C LYS A 170 10.63 -13.22 7.93
N VAL A 171 10.22 -13.83 6.84
CA VAL A 171 8.80 -13.99 6.51
C VAL A 171 8.21 -15.14 7.34
N TYR A 172 7.12 -14.88 8.07
CA TYR A 172 6.47 -15.88 8.93
C TYR A 172 5.15 -16.40 8.36
N ARG A 173 4.39 -15.55 7.67
CA ARG A 173 3.04 -15.89 7.18
C ARG A 173 2.72 -15.11 5.93
N PHE A 174 1.85 -15.68 5.11
CA PHE A 174 1.16 -14.93 4.09
C PHE A 174 -0.28 -15.36 3.94
N PHE A 175 -1.04 -14.50 3.29
CA PHE A 175 -2.37 -14.82 2.83
C PHE A 175 -2.59 -14.15 1.48
N LEU A 176 -3.33 -14.83 0.63
CA LEU A 176 -3.73 -14.39 -0.68
C LEU A 176 -5.19 -13.95 -0.58
N VAL A 177 -5.47 -12.69 -0.90
CA VAL A 177 -6.83 -12.17 -0.92
C VAL A 177 -7.26 -11.96 -2.35
N VAL A 178 -8.36 -12.60 -2.74
CA VAL A 178 -8.98 -12.36 -4.03
C VAL A 178 -10.09 -11.32 -3.90
N TRP A 179 -10.05 -10.34 -4.81
CA TRP A 179 -11.05 -9.31 -4.95
C TRP A 179 -11.67 -9.38 -6.34
N PRO A 180 -13.00 -9.43 -6.48
CA PRO A 180 -13.64 -9.33 -7.77
C PRO A 180 -13.33 -7.96 -8.38
N LYS A 181 -13.08 -7.92 -9.68
CA LYS A 181 -13.05 -6.67 -10.45
C LYS A 181 -14.44 -6.49 -11.05
N ILE A 182 -15.15 -5.45 -10.62
CA ILE A 182 -16.50 -5.14 -11.11
C ILE A 182 -16.42 -3.90 -12.00
N CYS A 183 -16.91 -4.00 -13.24
CA CYS A 183 -17.08 -2.89 -14.16
C CYS A 183 -18.55 -2.85 -14.61
N ALA A 184 -19.21 -1.69 -14.47
CA ALA A 184 -20.62 -1.52 -14.84
C ALA A 184 -21.56 -2.59 -14.22
N GLY A 185 -21.34 -2.95 -12.96
CA GLY A 185 -22.13 -3.97 -12.24
C GLY A 185 -21.83 -5.43 -12.62
N LYS A 186 -20.95 -5.69 -13.61
CA LYS A 186 -20.56 -7.04 -14.02
C LYS A 186 -19.14 -7.37 -13.54
N ARG A 187 -18.94 -8.61 -13.09
CA ARG A 187 -17.63 -9.15 -12.75
C ARG A 187 -16.83 -9.39 -14.03
N VAL A 188 -15.71 -8.68 -14.18
CA VAL A 188 -14.81 -8.76 -15.34
C VAL A 188 -13.50 -9.49 -15.04
N GLY A 189 -13.30 -9.96 -13.81
CA GLY A 189 -12.11 -10.71 -13.41
C GLY A 189 -11.90 -10.69 -11.90
N CYS A 190 -10.70 -11.08 -11.47
CA CYS A 190 -10.29 -11.08 -10.06
C CYS A 190 -8.87 -10.54 -9.90
N ARG A 191 -8.63 -9.80 -8.81
CA ARG A 191 -7.32 -9.31 -8.40
C ARG A 191 -6.86 -10.08 -7.18
N TRP A 192 -5.66 -10.64 -7.24
CA TRP A 192 -5.03 -11.29 -6.09
C TRP A 192 -4.08 -10.32 -5.37
N GLU A 193 -4.17 -10.29 -4.05
CA GLU A 193 -3.29 -9.54 -3.16
C GLU A 193 -2.57 -10.51 -2.21
N MET A 194 -1.25 -10.64 -2.34
CA MET A 194 -0.44 -11.32 -1.35
C MET A 194 -0.08 -10.36 -0.24
N ALA A 195 -0.50 -10.68 0.98
CA ALA A 195 -0.07 -10.01 2.17
C ALA A 195 0.89 -10.90 2.96
N MET A 196 2.08 -10.40 3.27
CA MET A 196 3.12 -11.13 4.01
C MET A 196 3.45 -10.45 5.32
N ARG A 197 3.58 -11.21 6.41
CA ARG A 197 4.10 -10.72 7.69
C ARG A 197 5.57 -11.05 7.80
N VAL A 198 6.39 -10.02 7.89
CA VAL A 198 7.86 -10.08 7.93
C VAL A 198 8.35 -9.54 9.26
N GLU A 199 9.08 -10.34 10.02
CA GLU A 199 9.83 -9.86 11.16
C GLU A 199 11.14 -9.26 10.66
N ILE A 200 11.36 -8.02 11.05
CA ILE A 200 12.59 -7.30 10.81
C ILE A 200 13.38 -7.31 12.12
N PRO A 201 14.59 -7.92 12.14
CA PRO A 201 15.39 -8.11 13.35
C PRO A 201 15.75 -6.78 14.03
N ASP A 202 16.08 -5.76 13.24
CA ASP A 202 16.35 -4.41 13.73
C ASP A 202 15.42 -3.37 13.07
N PRO A 203 14.42 -2.83 13.78
CA PRO A 203 13.52 -1.80 13.27
C PRO A 203 14.20 -0.43 13.06
N GLU A 204 15.36 -0.19 13.68
CA GLU A 204 16.09 1.09 13.70
C GLU A 204 17.13 1.21 12.57
N GLN A 205 17.46 0.13 11.86
CA GLN A 205 18.21 0.17 10.58
C GLN A 205 17.40 0.76 9.41
N ARG A 206 16.56 1.77 9.67
CA ARG A 206 16.13 2.72 8.65
C ARG A 206 17.31 3.66 8.37
N HIS A 207 18.31 3.19 7.62
CA HIS A 207 19.01 4.15 6.78
C HIS A 207 18.01 4.57 5.70
N PRO A 208 17.48 5.81 5.70
CA PRO A 208 16.63 6.28 4.62
C PRO A 208 17.38 6.05 3.30
N ARG A 209 16.80 5.24 2.40
CA ARG A 209 17.51 4.89 1.15
C ARG A 209 17.67 6.10 0.22
N ARG A 210 16.74 7.05 0.38
CA ARG A 210 16.60 8.29 -0.38
C ARG A 210 16.25 9.41 0.58
N VAL A 211 17.23 10.25 0.91
CA VAL A 211 17.01 11.45 1.72
C VAL A 211 16.78 12.62 0.79
N GLY A 212 15.60 13.22 0.86
CA GLY A 212 15.29 14.42 0.11
C GLY A 212 15.65 15.68 0.88
N THR A 213 16.31 16.65 0.25
CA THR A 213 16.42 18.02 0.74
C THR A 213 15.57 18.92 -0.15
N TRP A 214 14.46 19.42 0.40
CA TRP A 214 13.60 20.38 -0.26
C TRP A 214 14.15 21.79 -0.09
N GLN A 215 14.35 22.47 -1.22
CA GLN A 215 14.83 23.84 -1.30
C GLN A 215 13.77 24.71 -1.98
N PRO A 216 13.06 25.57 -1.26
CA PRO A 216 12.21 26.58 -1.87
C PRO A 216 13.05 27.47 -2.79
N ARG A 217 12.65 27.62 -4.07
CA ARG A 217 13.30 28.48 -5.05
C ARG A 217 12.26 29.25 -5.84
N TRP A 218 12.60 30.46 -6.27
CA TRP A 218 11.72 31.35 -7.02
C TRP A 218 12.50 31.94 -8.18
N HIS A 219 12.24 31.45 -9.39
CA HIS A 219 12.90 31.94 -10.59
C HIS A 219 11.95 31.85 -11.77
N LEU A 220 11.78 32.96 -12.52
CA LEU A 220 11.04 32.96 -13.77
C LEU A 220 11.99 32.51 -14.87
N ASN A 221 11.70 31.37 -15.48
CA ASN A 221 12.47 30.85 -16.60
C ASN A 221 12.19 31.64 -17.89
N PRO A 222 13.10 31.62 -18.87
CA PRO A 222 12.91 32.30 -20.15
C PRO A 222 11.67 31.87 -20.94
N ASP A 223 11.20 30.63 -20.73
CA ASP A 223 9.98 30.08 -21.33
C ASP A 223 8.69 30.55 -20.64
N GLY A 224 8.81 31.36 -19.59
CA GLY A 224 7.71 31.90 -18.81
C GLY A 224 7.20 31.00 -17.69
N SER A 225 7.79 29.80 -17.50
CA SER A 225 7.50 28.93 -16.35
C SER A 225 8.11 29.51 -15.06
N LEU A 226 7.50 29.22 -13.91
CA LEU A 226 7.97 29.72 -12.62
C LEU A 226 8.52 28.55 -11.79
N LEU A 227 9.83 28.49 -11.60
CA LEU A 227 10.47 27.58 -10.64
C LEU A 227 9.97 27.92 -9.23
N VAL A 228 9.45 26.90 -8.54
CA VAL A 228 8.88 27.02 -7.18
C VAL A 228 9.67 26.25 -6.12
N GLY A 229 10.61 25.42 -6.54
CA GLY A 229 11.53 24.74 -5.66
C GLY A 229 12.29 23.63 -6.35
N GLU A 230 13.29 23.13 -5.63
CA GLU A 230 14.14 22.04 -6.05
C GLU A 230 14.14 20.96 -4.96
N LEU A 231 14.12 19.70 -5.38
CA LEU A 231 14.36 18.56 -4.51
C LEU A 231 15.71 17.95 -4.91
N GLU A 232 16.63 17.94 -3.96
CA GLU A 232 17.86 17.15 -4.05
C GLU A 232 17.62 15.82 -3.34
N ILE A 233 17.95 14.70 -3.96
CA ILE A 233 17.78 13.37 -3.40
C ILE A 233 19.15 12.71 -3.30
N ASP A 234 19.56 12.41 -2.07
CA ASP A 234 20.76 11.64 -1.76
C ASP A 234 20.39 10.16 -1.66
N TYR A 235 21.04 9.34 -2.47
CA TYR A 235 20.87 7.88 -2.49
C TYR A 235 21.96 7.19 -1.68
N LEU A 236 21.71 5.95 -1.24
CA LEU A 236 22.69 5.15 -0.48
C LEU A 236 23.98 4.86 -1.25
N ASP A 237 23.92 4.82 -2.58
CA ASP A 237 25.08 4.64 -3.45
C ASP A 237 25.90 5.93 -3.62
N ARG A 238 25.60 6.97 -2.84
CA ARG A 238 26.21 8.31 -2.87
C ARG A 238 25.94 9.10 -4.15
N THR A 239 25.01 8.63 -4.98
CA THR A 239 24.53 9.44 -6.11
C THR A 239 23.55 10.51 -5.61
N THR A 240 23.52 11.64 -6.32
CA THR A 240 22.61 12.75 -6.02
C THR A 240 21.75 13.05 -7.24
N LYS A 241 20.44 13.17 -7.06
CA LYS A 241 19.52 13.60 -8.13
C LYS A 241 18.87 14.91 -7.77
N ARG A 242 18.91 15.87 -8.70
CA ARG A 242 18.20 17.15 -8.58
C ARG A 242 16.96 17.16 -9.45
N ILE A 243 15.85 17.60 -8.88
CA ILE A 243 14.56 17.71 -9.55
C ILE A 243 14.03 19.12 -9.34
N ARG A 244 13.73 19.81 -10.45
CA ARG A 244 13.13 21.15 -10.45
C ARG A 244 11.61 21.03 -10.55
N TYR A 245 10.90 21.82 -9.75
CA TYR A 245 9.45 21.89 -9.77
C TYR A 245 9.01 23.27 -10.22
N GLU A 246 8.19 23.30 -11.27
CA GLU A 246 7.79 24.55 -11.93
C GLU A 246 6.28 24.64 -12.03
N LEU A 247 5.76 25.86 -11.88
CA LEU A 247 4.42 26.19 -12.32
C LEU A 247 4.45 26.56 -13.81
N PRO A 248 3.42 26.21 -14.59
CA PRO A 248 3.42 26.38 -16.04
C PRO A 248 3.46 27.85 -16.47
N ALA A 249 3.85 28.11 -17.71
CA ALA A 249 3.82 29.45 -18.28
C ALA A 249 2.45 30.13 -18.15
N GLY A 250 2.46 31.45 -17.95
CA GLY A 250 1.25 32.27 -17.79
C GLY A 250 0.68 32.34 -16.37
N VAL A 251 1.31 31.71 -15.37
CA VAL A 251 0.94 31.85 -13.94
C VAL A 251 0.90 33.30 -13.50
N ILE A 252 1.91 34.10 -13.85
CA ILE A 252 1.99 35.52 -13.47
C ILE A 252 0.85 36.32 -14.09
N SER A 253 0.52 36.06 -15.36
CA SER A 253 -0.61 36.71 -16.05
C SER A 253 -1.94 36.35 -15.40
N ARG A 254 -2.19 35.06 -15.11
CA ARG A 254 -3.39 34.60 -14.39
C ARG A 254 -3.49 35.20 -12.99
N ALA A 255 -2.37 35.26 -12.26
CA ALA A 255 -2.30 35.84 -10.93
C ALA A 255 -2.62 37.34 -10.98
N ARG A 256 -2.01 38.10 -11.91
CA ARG A 256 -2.32 39.52 -12.11
C ARG A 256 -3.80 39.73 -12.40
N LYS A 257 -4.38 38.98 -13.35
CA LYS A 257 -5.83 39.04 -13.64
C LYS A 257 -6.68 38.77 -12.39
N ALA A 258 -6.31 37.79 -11.58
CA ALA A 258 -7.01 37.46 -10.34
C ALA A 258 -6.86 38.54 -9.25
N HIS A 259 -5.67 39.11 -9.07
CA HIS A 259 -5.39 40.12 -8.04
C HIS A 259 -5.90 41.52 -8.40
N HIS A 260 -5.90 41.90 -9.68
CA HIS A 260 -6.44 43.19 -10.14
C HIS A 260 -7.98 43.29 -10.04
N LEU A 261 -8.68 42.16 -9.89
CA LEU A 261 -10.13 42.14 -9.59
C LEU A 261 -10.42 42.20 -8.09
N SER A 262 -9.43 41.95 -7.23
CA SER A 262 -9.62 41.81 -5.77
C SER A 262 -9.55 43.12 -4.97
N ILE A 263 -9.29 44.26 -5.62
CA ILE A 263 -9.03 45.54 -4.93
C ILE A 263 -10.34 46.26 -4.54
N THR A 264 -11.48 45.86 -5.09
CA THR A 264 -12.79 46.46 -4.78
C THR A 264 -13.78 45.41 -4.29
N GLY A 265 -13.86 45.25 -2.96
CA GLY A 265 -15.09 44.98 -2.19
C GLY A 265 -15.98 43.77 -2.49
N GLU A 266 -15.74 42.97 -3.53
CA GLU A 266 -16.59 41.85 -3.91
C GLU A 266 -15.83 40.53 -3.83
N ASN A 267 -16.56 39.48 -3.42
CA ASN A 267 -16.06 38.13 -3.24
C ASN A 267 -15.61 37.56 -4.59
N THR A 268 -14.35 37.79 -4.95
CA THR A 268 -13.86 37.60 -6.32
C THR A 268 -13.64 36.12 -6.64
N GLU A 269 -14.64 35.53 -7.25
CA GLU A 269 -14.65 34.16 -7.78
C GLU A 269 -13.36 33.80 -8.55
N MET A 270 -12.84 34.73 -9.35
CA MET A 270 -11.57 34.54 -10.08
C MET A 270 -10.33 34.39 -9.18
N TYR A 271 -10.28 35.09 -8.05
CA TYR A 271 -9.22 34.93 -7.06
C TYR A 271 -9.31 33.56 -6.40
N HIS A 272 -10.52 33.13 -6.00
CA HIS A 272 -10.76 31.80 -5.46
C HIS A 272 -10.39 30.69 -6.46
N HIS A 273 -10.77 30.84 -7.73
CA HIS A 273 -10.39 29.91 -8.81
C HIS A 273 -8.88 29.82 -8.98
N PHE A 274 -8.18 30.96 -8.97
CA PHE A 274 -6.72 30.98 -9.04
C PHE A 274 -6.07 30.29 -7.83
N VAL A 275 -6.55 30.57 -6.61
CA VAL A 275 -6.03 29.97 -5.37
C VAL A 275 -6.25 28.45 -5.36
N ASN A 276 -7.43 27.97 -5.76
CA ASN A 276 -7.74 26.54 -5.85
C ASN A 276 -6.87 25.85 -6.89
N TRP A 277 -6.78 26.42 -8.10
CA TRP A 277 -5.89 25.93 -9.15
C TRP A 277 -4.43 25.83 -8.69
N ARG A 278 -3.94 26.85 -7.97
CA ARG A 278 -2.58 26.87 -7.43
C ARG A 278 -2.37 25.79 -6.36
N LYS A 279 -3.33 25.63 -5.44
CA LYS A 279 -3.30 24.57 -4.42
C LYS A 279 -3.24 23.18 -5.06
N ASP A 280 -4.00 22.93 -6.12
CA ASP A 280 -3.98 21.65 -6.85
C ASP A 280 -2.60 21.34 -7.42
N LYS A 281 -1.91 22.35 -7.96
CA LYS A 281 -0.52 22.20 -8.44
C LYS A 281 0.43 21.87 -7.28
N TYR A 282 0.28 22.52 -6.14
CA TYR A 282 1.09 22.22 -4.95
C TYR A 282 0.83 20.83 -4.38
N PHE A 283 -0.41 20.36 -4.35
CA PHE A 283 -0.71 18.99 -3.95
C PHE A 283 -0.08 17.96 -4.89
N LYS A 284 -0.06 18.22 -6.19
CA LYS A 284 0.61 17.35 -7.17
C LYS A 284 2.12 17.29 -6.93
N ILE A 285 2.75 18.44 -6.68
CA ILE A 285 4.19 18.53 -6.33
C ILE A 285 4.48 17.78 -5.03
N ALA A 286 3.74 18.05 -3.96
CA ALA A 286 3.93 17.40 -2.66
C ALA A 286 3.75 15.88 -2.75
N ARG A 287 2.76 15.40 -3.52
CA ARG A 287 2.56 13.97 -3.77
C ARG A 287 3.73 13.35 -4.54
N ASP A 288 4.25 14.05 -5.54
CA ASP A 288 5.41 13.55 -6.29
C ASP A 288 6.66 13.47 -5.39
N ILE A 289 6.94 14.49 -4.59
CA ILE A 289 8.05 14.51 -3.62
C ILE A 289 7.94 13.33 -2.66
N THR A 290 6.78 13.13 -2.03
CA THR A 290 6.56 12.04 -1.04
C THR A 290 6.67 10.63 -1.63
N HIS A 291 6.44 10.46 -2.93
CA HIS A 291 6.66 9.17 -3.59
C HIS A 291 8.15 8.90 -3.89
N ARG A 292 8.98 9.95 -3.95
CA ARG A 292 10.39 9.88 -4.36
C ARG A 292 11.37 9.67 -3.21
N VAL A 293 11.00 10.06 -2.00
CA VAL A 293 11.91 10.08 -0.84
C VAL A 293 11.40 9.21 0.30
N ASP A 294 12.31 8.72 1.14
CA ASP A 294 11.97 7.96 2.36
C ASP A 294 12.02 8.84 3.62
N MET A 295 12.74 9.95 3.53
CA MET A 295 12.87 11.01 4.53
C MET A 295 13.01 12.34 3.80
N ILE A 296 12.49 13.43 4.38
CA ILE A 296 12.65 14.77 3.82
C ILE A 296 13.18 15.75 4.85
N LYS A 297 14.22 16.48 4.47
CA LYS A 297 14.67 17.71 5.11
C LYS A 297 14.05 18.90 4.39
N ILE A 298 13.34 19.74 5.11
CA ILE A 298 12.72 20.95 4.55
C ILE A 298 13.55 22.13 4.97
N LEU A 299 14.33 22.70 4.04
CA LEU A 299 15.03 23.94 4.34
C LEU A 299 13.99 25.05 4.48
N ASN A 300 14.07 25.78 5.59
CA ASN A 300 13.34 27.03 5.72
C ASN A 300 13.72 27.93 4.55
N ALA A 301 12.76 28.67 4.01
CA ALA A 301 13.07 29.74 3.08
C ALA A 301 13.91 30.75 3.85
N ASN A 302 15.24 30.68 3.70
CA ASN A 302 16.15 31.63 4.32
C ASN A 302 15.71 33.02 3.87
N THR A 303 15.20 33.79 4.82
CA THR A 303 14.89 35.22 4.68
C THR A 303 16.14 36.02 4.28
N ASN A 304 17.34 35.43 4.35
CA ASN A 304 18.63 36.06 4.10
C ASN A 304 19.33 35.64 2.80
N LEU A 305 18.64 34.98 1.85
CA LEU A 305 19.17 34.92 0.48
C LEU A 305 19.13 36.34 -0.08
N ALA A 306 20.30 36.96 -0.27
CA ALA A 306 20.46 38.27 -0.90
C ALA A 306 19.65 38.31 -2.20
N THR A 307 18.51 38.99 -2.14
CA THR A 307 17.51 39.02 -3.20
C THR A 307 18.06 39.86 -4.34
N ARG A 308 18.25 39.24 -5.51
CA ARG A 308 18.29 39.99 -6.77
C ARG A 308 16.91 40.62 -7.01
N ASP A 309 16.88 41.83 -7.57
CA ASP A 309 15.68 42.68 -7.70
C ASP A 309 14.52 42.04 -8.50
N ASP A 310 14.83 41.07 -9.35
CA ASP A 310 13.85 40.28 -10.10
C ASP A 310 13.04 39.34 -9.19
N GLN A 311 13.66 38.77 -8.15
CA GLN A 311 13.03 37.78 -7.28
C GLN A 311 11.98 38.35 -6.34
N ALA A 312 12.14 39.60 -5.88
CA ALA A 312 11.22 40.23 -4.92
C ALA A 312 9.81 40.41 -5.51
N ARG A 313 9.72 40.76 -6.80
CA ARG A 313 8.44 41.01 -7.50
C ARG A 313 7.55 39.78 -7.60
N TYR A 314 8.12 38.58 -7.55
CA TYR A 314 7.39 37.33 -7.76
C TYR A 314 7.03 36.57 -6.47
N ARG A 315 7.55 36.99 -5.31
CA ARG A 315 7.28 36.38 -4.00
C ARG A 315 5.80 36.40 -3.61
N ALA A 316 5.06 37.45 -3.97
CA ALA A 316 3.63 37.53 -3.68
C ALA A 316 2.81 36.46 -4.42
N PHE A 317 3.28 36.00 -5.58
CA PHE A 317 2.55 35.03 -6.40
C PHE A 317 2.71 33.60 -5.91
N VAL A 318 3.75 33.34 -5.11
CA VAL A 318 3.93 32.06 -4.45
C VAL A 318 4.32 32.21 -2.99
N SER A 319 3.43 31.74 -2.11
CA SER A 319 3.77 31.49 -0.72
C SER A 319 4.60 30.21 -0.60
N SER A 320 5.92 30.36 -0.50
CA SER A 320 6.86 29.29 -0.13
C SER A 320 6.42 28.53 1.12
N GLY A 321 5.84 29.26 2.08
CA GLY A 321 5.23 28.72 3.30
C GLY A 321 4.06 27.80 3.00
N GLN A 322 3.16 28.16 2.07
CA GLN A 322 2.02 27.30 1.71
C GLN A 322 2.46 25.99 1.08
N LEU A 323 3.38 26.01 0.10
CA LEU A 323 3.86 24.76 -0.52
C LEU A 323 4.63 23.91 0.50
N SER A 324 5.50 24.51 1.32
CA SER A 324 6.24 23.78 2.36
C SER A 324 5.30 23.18 3.42
N ALA A 325 4.26 23.92 3.84
CA ALA A 325 3.24 23.40 4.76
C ALA A 325 2.41 22.27 4.14
N ILE A 326 2.07 22.35 2.85
CA ILE A 326 1.40 21.26 2.13
C ILE A 326 2.30 20.03 2.05
N ILE A 327 3.60 20.20 1.80
CA ILE A 327 4.58 19.11 1.82
C ILE A 327 4.63 18.49 3.23
N GLU A 328 4.81 19.31 4.29
CA GLU A 328 4.81 18.84 5.67
C GLU A 328 3.54 18.05 6.03
N ALA A 329 2.36 18.59 5.71
CA ALA A 329 1.08 17.95 5.99
C ALA A 329 0.92 16.62 5.22
N THR A 330 1.37 16.58 3.96
CA THR A 330 1.35 15.37 3.14
C THR A 330 2.31 14.33 3.70
N CYS A 331 3.54 14.71 4.06
CA CYS A 331 4.52 13.82 4.68
C CYS A 331 4.01 13.22 6.00
N LYS A 332 3.38 14.03 6.86
CA LYS A 332 2.76 13.54 8.10
C LYS A 332 1.65 12.51 7.83
N ARG A 333 0.78 12.76 6.85
CA ARG A 333 -0.28 11.84 6.45
C ARG A 333 0.26 10.51 5.91
N GLU A 334 1.33 10.56 5.13
CA GLU A 334 1.97 9.37 4.54
C GLU A 334 2.98 8.68 5.49
N GLY A 335 3.19 9.22 6.70
CA GLY A 335 4.06 8.63 7.73
C GLY A 335 5.57 8.76 7.44
N LEU A 336 5.98 9.78 6.68
CA LEU A 336 7.38 10.08 6.36
C LEU A 336 8.09 10.79 7.51
N LEU A 337 9.38 10.52 7.70
CA LEU A 337 10.22 11.23 8.64
C LEU A 337 10.55 12.62 8.08
N ILE A 338 10.30 13.67 8.87
CA ILE A 338 10.56 15.06 8.51
C ILE A 338 11.62 15.61 9.46
N THR A 339 12.67 16.23 8.92
CA THR A 339 13.64 17.03 9.67
C THR A 339 13.68 18.45 9.13
N ARG A 340 14.07 19.40 9.99
CA ARG A 340 14.25 20.81 9.64
C ARG A 340 15.73 21.12 9.54
#